data_AF-A0A6I3EAY7-F1
#
_entry.id   AF-A0A6I3EAY7-F1
#
_cell.length_a   1.000
_cell.length_b   1.000
_cell.length_c   1.000
_cell.angle_alpha   90.00
_cell.angle_beta   90.00
_cell.angle_gamma   90.00
#
_symmetry.space_group_name_H-M   'P 1'
#
loop_
_entity.id
_entity.type
_entity.pdbx_description
1 polymer ?
#
loop_
_entity_poly.entity_id
_entity_poly.type
_entity_poly.pdbx_seq_one_letter_code
_entity_poly.pdbx_strand_id
1 'polypeptide(L)'
;MEQSANELTSTLHLSSRPDVTSPAGRLEEYVASLNEVDQEVIAQIQSSGGSKAMVLINRGENKGSRFLITDEGATIGRSTSNAIFLDDVTVSRSHAVIEKSAAGFTLRDCASLNGTYVNNASVTHSLLRSGDEIQIGKFHLLFVTGKTQSSQQ
;
A
#
# COMPACT_ATOMS: atom_id res chain seq x y z
N MET A 1 -41.40 39.95 36.61
CA MET A 1 -40.30 40.92 36.76
C MET A 1 -39.17 40.17 37.47
N GLU A 2 -37.92 40.46 37.12
CA GLU A 2 -36.65 39.78 37.50
C GLU A 2 -36.44 38.36 36.93
N GLN A 3 -35.57 38.16 35.92
CA GLN A 3 -34.08 38.01 35.95
C GLN A 3 -33.65 36.61 36.44
N SER A 4 -32.62 35.91 35.96
CA SER A 4 -31.62 36.02 34.90
C SER A 4 -30.74 34.75 34.99
N ALA A 5 -29.96 34.47 33.94
CA ALA A 5 -28.65 33.79 33.94
C ALA A 5 -28.53 32.25 34.16
N ASN A 6 -28.33 31.56 33.02
CA ASN A 6 -27.19 30.70 32.62
C ASN A 6 -26.28 29.98 33.64
N GLU A 7 -25.67 28.90 33.11
CA GLU A 7 -24.53 28.08 33.57
C GLU A 7 -24.94 26.86 34.43
N LEU A 8 -24.51 25.59 34.25
CA LEU A 8 -23.26 24.95 33.81
C LEU A 8 -23.59 23.52 33.30
N THR A 9 -23.17 23.10 32.10
CA THR A 9 -21.91 22.36 31.79
C THR A 9 -21.95 20.85 32.07
N SER A 10 -21.63 20.11 30.99
CA SER A 10 -21.18 18.71 30.91
C SER A 10 -22.26 17.68 30.58
N THR A 11 -22.20 17.10 29.37
CA THR A 11 -21.47 15.84 29.23
C THR A 11 -21.31 15.43 27.76
N LEU A 12 -20.03 15.39 27.36
CA LEU A 12 -19.41 14.59 26.31
C LEU A 12 -20.11 14.47 24.95
N HIS A 13 -19.60 15.25 23.99
CA HIS A 13 -19.62 14.86 22.58
C HIS A 13 -18.72 13.61 22.43
N LEU A 14 -19.34 12.44 22.26
CA LEU A 14 -18.64 11.22 21.89
C LEU A 14 -18.21 11.38 20.42
N SER A 15 -17.03 11.96 20.21
CA SER A 15 -16.35 11.88 18.91
C SER A 15 -16.30 10.40 18.51
N SER A 16 -16.95 10.08 17.38
CA SER A 16 -16.85 8.79 16.71
C SER A 16 -15.40 8.35 16.70
N ARG A 17 -15.08 7.37 17.54
CA ARG A 17 -13.83 6.63 17.39
C ARG A 17 -13.98 5.90 16.06
N PRO A 18 -13.14 6.18 15.04
CA PRO A 18 -13.17 5.36 13.85
C PRO A 18 -12.88 3.92 14.28
N ASP A 19 -13.69 3.01 13.76
CA ASP A 19 -13.57 1.57 13.93
C ASP A 19 -12.20 1.13 13.38
N VAL A 20 -11.21 1.00 14.27
CA VAL A 20 -9.82 0.60 13.95
C VAL A 20 -9.72 -0.83 13.40
N THR A 21 -10.84 -1.53 13.25
CA THR A 21 -10.94 -2.89 12.69
C THR A 21 -11.22 -2.92 11.19
N SER A 22 -11.53 -1.78 10.56
CA SER A 22 -11.78 -1.71 9.12
C SER A 22 -10.47 -1.57 8.33
N PRO A 23 -10.24 -2.38 7.26
CA PRO A 23 -9.01 -2.33 6.45
C PRO A 23 -8.78 -0.97 5.79
N ALA A 24 -9.84 -0.21 5.48
CA ALA A 24 -9.74 1.15 4.95
C ALA A 24 -9.23 2.17 5.99
N GLY A 25 -9.74 2.11 7.24
CA GLY A 25 -9.30 3.02 8.30
C GLY A 25 -7.84 2.79 8.72
N ARG A 26 -7.36 1.55 8.63
CA ARG A 26 -5.95 1.21 8.85
C ARG A 26 -5.02 1.79 7.79
N LEU A 27 -5.52 1.94 6.56
CA LEU A 27 -4.77 2.48 5.43
C LEU A 27 -4.73 4.01 5.48
N GLU A 28 -5.84 4.66 5.84
CA GLU A 28 -5.90 6.11 6.09
C GLU A 28 -5.02 6.53 7.28
N GLU A 29 -5.06 5.81 8.39
CA GLU A 29 -4.20 6.11 9.56
C GLU A 29 -2.73 5.85 9.25
N TYR A 30 -2.42 4.82 8.45
CA TYR A 30 -1.05 4.58 8.00
C TYR A 30 -0.56 5.71 7.10
N VAL A 31 -1.34 6.10 6.07
CA VAL A 31 -1.00 7.20 5.16
C VAL A 31 -0.92 8.55 5.89
N ALA A 32 -1.72 8.77 6.94
CA ALA A 32 -1.64 9.94 7.80
C ALA A 32 -0.42 9.91 8.75
N SER A 33 0.10 8.72 9.07
CA SER A 33 1.35 8.53 9.84
C SER A 33 2.61 8.58 8.97
N LEU A 34 2.46 8.54 7.64
CA LEU A 34 3.57 8.74 6.71
C LEU A 34 3.93 10.22 6.61
N ASN A 35 5.19 10.51 6.29
CA ASN A 35 5.68 11.87 6.21
C ASN A 35 5.02 12.64 5.04
N GLU A 36 4.93 13.97 5.12
CA GLU A 36 4.43 14.83 4.03
C GLU A 36 5.10 14.52 2.68
N VAL A 37 6.37 14.14 2.69
CA VAL A 37 7.13 13.71 1.52
C VAL A 37 6.52 12.46 0.86
N ASP A 38 6.03 11.48 1.62
CA ASP A 38 5.38 10.28 1.07
C ASP A 38 4.03 10.64 0.45
N GLN A 39 3.28 11.55 1.08
CA GLN A 39 2.01 12.05 0.54
C GLN A 39 2.22 12.80 -0.78
N GLU A 40 3.24 13.66 -0.87
CA GLU A 40 3.61 14.34 -2.11
C GLU A 40 4.07 13.36 -3.20
N VAL A 41 4.87 12.35 -2.86
CA VAL A 41 5.32 11.33 -3.83
C VAL A 41 4.14 10.51 -4.34
N ILE A 42 3.20 10.12 -3.48
CA ILE A 42 1.97 9.43 -3.90
C ILE A 42 1.15 10.32 -4.84
N ALA A 43 1.00 11.61 -4.53
CA ALA A 43 0.29 12.57 -5.39
C ALA A 43 0.98 12.76 -6.76
N GLN A 44 2.31 12.83 -6.78
CA GLN A 44 3.12 12.93 -8.01
C GLN A 44 2.98 11.68 -8.89
N ILE A 45 3.00 10.48 -8.30
CA ILE A 45 2.79 9.22 -9.03
C ILE A 45 1.35 9.14 -9.54
N GLN A 46 0.39 9.62 -8.75
CA GLN A 46 -1.01 9.74 -9.18
C GLN A 46 -1.17 10.66 -10.38
N SER A 47 -0.37 11.71 -10.48
CA SER A 47 -0.36 12.62 -11.63
C SER A 47 0.47 12.11 -12.83
N SER A 48 1.21 11.01 -12.69
CA SER A 48 2.11 10.46 -13.73
C SER A 48 1.40 9.55 -14.77
N GLY A 49 0.06 9.55 -14.79
CA GLY A 49 -0.73 8.94 -15.87
C GLY A 49 -0.59 7.41 -16.02
N GLY A 50 -0.30 6.68 -14.95
CA GLY A 50 -0.20 5.21 -14.97
C GLY A 50 1.13 4.64 -15.50
N SER A 51 2.10 5.49 -15.83
CA SER A 51 3.40 5.05 -16.34
C SER A 51 4.34 4.51 -15.25
N LYS A 52 4.11 4.90 -14.00
CA LYS A 52 4.92 4.54 -12.83
C LYS A 52 4.01 4.05 -11.71
N ALA A 53 4.53 3.13 -10.93
CA ALA A 53 3.93 2.70 -9.67
C ALA A 53 4.95 2.78 -8.55
N MET A 54 4.50 2.62 -7.32
CA MET A 54 5.33 2.58 -6.12
C MET A 54 4.80 1.53 -5.18
N VAL A 55 5.71 0.92 -4.46
CA VAL A 55 5.40 -0.03 -3.40
C VAL A 55 6.00 0.48 -2.10
N LEU A 56 5.19 0.53 -1.04
CA LEU A 56 5.60 0.96 0.29
C LEU A 56 5.55 -0.21 1.26
N ILE A 57 6.59 -0.42 2.05
CA ILE A 57 6.56 -1.47 3.07
C ILE A 57 5.83 -0.95 4.32
N ASN A 58 4.63 -1.48 4.56
CA ASN A 58 3.79 -1.16 5.71
C ASN A 58 4.18 -1.95 6.97
N ARG A 59 4.57 -3.22 6.80
CA ARG A 59 5.07 -4.06 7.90
C ARG A 59 6.27 -4.89 7.47
N GLY A 60 7.24 -4.99 8.38
CA GLY A 60 8.48 -5.77 8.25
C GLY A 60 9.68 -5.02 8.81
N GLU A 61 10.86 -5.63 8.76
CA GLU A 61 12.12 -4.98 9.20
C GLU A 61 12.50 -3.76 8.34
N ASN A 62 11.90 -3.63 7.16
CA ASN A 62 12.09 -2.50 6.24
C ASN A 62 10.88 -1.55 6.22
N LYS A 63 10.15 -1.41 7.33
CA LYS A 63 8.98 -0.51 7.41
C LYS A 63 9.37 0.92 7.05
N GLY A 64 8.62 1.54 6.14
CA GLY A 64 8.88 2.89 5.63
C GLY A 64 9.72 2.95 4.36
N SER A 65 10.31 1.82 3.92
CA SER A 65 10.98 1.76 2.63
C SER A 65 9.97 1.87 1.48
N ARG A 66 10.33 2.64 0.46
CA ARG A 66 9.53 2.88 -0.74
C ARG A 66 10.34 2.56 -1.99
N PHE A 67 9.74 1.82 -2.90
CA PHE A 67 10.36 1.36 -4.14
C PHE A 67 9.53 1.84 -5.32
N LEU A 68 10.16 2.58 -6.23
CA LEU A 68 9.54 3.02 -7.47
C LEU A 68 9.59 1.87 -8.48
N ILE A 69 8.46 1.58 -9.11
CA ILE A 69 8.30 0.63 -10.20
C ILE A 69 8.13 1.40 -11.50
N THR A 70 9.03 1.16 -12.43
CA THR A 70 9.07 1.78 -13.76
C THR A 70 8.49 0.82 -14.80
N ASP A 71 8.69 1.11 -16.09
CA ASP A 71 8.21 0.29 -17.20
C ASP A 71 8.86 -1.10 -17.25
N GLU A 72 10.09 -1.22 -16.76
CA GLU A 72 10.84 -2.48 -16.70
C GLU A 72 10.31 -3.45 -15.63
N GLY A 73 9.35 -3.02 -14.81
CA GLY A 73 8.84 -3.79 -13.68
C GLY A 73 9.79 -3.76 -12.48
N ALA A 74 9.57 -4.68 -11.54
CA ALA A 74 10.39 -4.83 -10.35
C ALA A 74 10.39 -6.28 -9.87
N THR A 75 11.56 -6.81 -9.57
CA THR A 75 11.70 -8.14 -8.93
C THR A 75 11.67 -8.00 -7.41
N ILE A 76 11.07 -8.97 -6.72
CA ILE A 76 10.92 -9.00 -5.27
C ILE A 76 11.51 -10.30 -4.72
N GLY A 77 12.35 -10.20 -3.70
CA GLY A 77 12.85 -11.36 -2.98
C GLY A 77 14.01 -11.06 -2.05
N ARG A 78 14.53 -12.10 -1.39
CA ARG A 78 15.67 -11.97 -0.46
C ARG A 78 17.04 -11.94 -1.12
N SER A 79 17.12 -11.97 -2.45
CA SER A 79 18.39 -11.76 -3.14
C SER A 79 18.66 -10.27 -3.30
N THR A 80 19.87 -9.82 -3.03
CA THR A 80 20.29 -8.41 -3.25
C THR A 80 20.27 -8.00 -4.71
N SER A 81 20.16 -8.96 -5.63
CA SER A 81 19.98 -8.72 -7.07
C SER A 81 18.55 -8.28 -7.43
N ASN A 82 17.58 -8.38 -6.52
CA ASN A 82 16.21 -7.95 -6.79
C ASN A 82 16.05 -6.44 -6.60
N ALA A 83 15.16 -5.83 -7.38
CA ALA A 83 14.82 -4.41 -7.25
C ALA A 83 14.24 -4.09 -5.85
N ILE A 84 13.42 -5.00 -5.33
CA ILE A 84 12.85 -4.93 -3.98
C ILE A 84 13.48 -6.04 -3.16
N PHE A 85 14.54 -5.68 -2.45
CA PHE A 85 15.25 -6.59 -1.55
C PHE A 85 14.52 -6.69 -0.21
N LEU A 86 14.10 -7.90 0.15
CA LEU A 86 13.45 -8.23 1.42
C LEU A 86 14.30 -9.24 2.18
N ASP A 87 15.07 -8.77 3.16
CA ASP A 87 15.96 -9.62 3.97
C ASP A 87 15.16 -10.44 4.99
N ASP A 88 14.66 -11.60 4.59
CA ASP A 88 14.03 -12.54 5.51
C ASP A 88 14.05 -13.98 5.00
N VAL A 89 14.06 -14.92 5.95
CA VAL A 89 14.06 -16.36 5.67
C VAL A 89 12.74 -16.85 5.06
N THR A 90 11.60 -16.21 5.38
CA THR A 90 10.29 -16.54 4.81
C THR A 90 10.13 -16.06 3.37
N VAL A 91 11.06 -15.25 2.87
CA VAL A 91 11.08 -14.76 1.49
C VAL A 91 12.05 -15.61 0.65
N SER A 92 11.62 -15.94 -0.57
CA SER A 92 12.44 -16.70 -1.52
C SER A 92 13.47 -15.78 -2.17
N ARG A 93 14.57 -16.35 -2.68
CA ARG A 93 15.61 -15.57 -3.38
C ARG A 93 15.03 -14.78 -4.55
N SER A 94 14.17 -15.42 -5.33
CA SER A 94 13.28 -14.78 -6.30
C SER A 94 11.87 -15.21 -5.89
N HIS A 95 11.11 -14.30 -5.29
CA HIS A 95 9.82 -14.63 -4.69
C HIS A 95 8.69 -14.25 -5.63
N ALA A 96 8.67 -13.00 -6.08
CA ALA A 96 7.69 -12.51 -7.02
C ALA A 96 8.31 -11.49 -7.97
N VAL A 97 7.62 -11.21 -9.07
CA VAL A 97 7.96 -10.15 -10.01
C VAL A 97 6.71 -9.32 -10.30
N ILE A 98 6.87 -8.01 -10.29
CA ILE A 98 5.89 -7.07 -10.78
C ILE A 98 6.29 -6.73 -12.21
N GLU A 99 5.42 -7.01 -13.16
CA GLU A 99 5.61 -6.71 -14.56
C GLU A 99 4.63 -5.62 -14.97
N LYS A 100 5.05 -4.72 -15.86
CA LYS A 100 4.12 -3.79 -16.49
C LYS A 100 3.54 -4.43 -17.74
N SER A 101 2.22 -4.35 -17.87
CA SER A 101 1.45 -4.83 -19.01
C SER A 101 0.60 -3.69 -19.59
N ALA A 102 0.01 -3.90 -20.76
CA ALA A 102 -0.87 -2.92 -21.40
C ALA A 102 -2.09 -2.56 -20.54
N ALA A 103 -2.53 -3.48 -19.67
CA ALA A 103 -3.65 -3.30 -18.76
C ALA A 103 -3.26 -2.64 -17.41
N GLY A 104 -1.96 -2.43 -17.15
CA GLY A 104 -1.44 -1.96 -15.87
C GLY A 104 -0.34 -2.86 -15.32
N PHE A 105 -0.13 -2.84 -14.01
CA PHE A 105 0.91 -3.65 -13.36
C PHE A 105 0.33 -5.00 -12.91
N THR A 106 1.04 -6.10 -13.20
CA THR A 106 0.67 -7.44 -12.76
C THR A 106 1.75 -7.98 -11.83
N LEU A 107 1.32 -8.69 -10.78
CA LEU A 107 2.18 -9.44 -9.88
C LEU A 107 2.18 -10.91 -10.30
N ARG A 108 3.36 -11.51 -10.41
CA ARG A 108 3.54 -12.93 -10.68
C ARG A 108 4.41 -13.55 -9.59
N ASP A 109 3.94 -14.64 -9.01
CA ASP A 109 4.71 -15.45 -8.08
C ASP A 109 5.74 -16.31 -8.83
N CYS A 110 6.97 -16.38 -8.33
CA CYS A 110 8.06 -17.16 -8.90
C CYS A 110 8.21 -18.53 -8.21
N ALA A 111 7.08 -19.21 -7.97
CA ALA A 111 7.02 -20.47 -7.21
C ALA A 111 7.68 -20.32 -5.83
N SER A 112 7.26 -19.29 -5.10
CA SER A 112 7.80 -19.03 -3.79
C SER A 112 7.39 -20.10 -2.77
N LEU A 113 8.19 -20.28 -1.71
CA LEU A 113 7.95 -21.34 -0.73
C LEU A 113 6.67 -21.10 0.10
N ASN A 114 6.40 -19.83 0.45
CA ASN A 114 5.26 -19.45 1.28
C ASN A 114 4.06 -18.94 0.47
N GLY A 115 4.22 -18.78 -0.84
CA GLY A 115 3.24 -18.15 -1.72
C GLY A 115 3.25 -16.63 -1.62
N THR A 116 2.66 -16.00 -2.62
CA THR A 116 2.40 -14.57 -2.70
C THR A 116 0.91 -14.31 -2.48
N TYR A 117 0.56 -13.29 -1.69
CA TYR A 117 -0.83 -12.95 -1.40
C TYR A 117 -1.13 -11.52 -1.79
N VAL A 118 -2.33 -11.26 -2.31
CA VAL A 118 -2.84 -9.91 -2.61
C VAL A 118 -4.20 -9.77 -1.94
N ASN A 119 -4.37 -8.75 -1.09
CA ASN A 119 -5.57 -8.53 -0.28
C ASN A 119 -6.01 -9.82 0.46
N ASN A 120 -5.04 -10.49 1.11
CA ASN A 120 -5.23 -11.76 1.85
C ASN A 120 -5.61 -12.98 1.00
N ALA A 121 -5.65 -12.89 -0.33
CA ALA A 121 -5.87 -14.03 -1.23
C ALA A 121 -4.54 -14.51 -1.83
N SER A 122 -4.28 -15.82 -1.78
CA SER A 122 -3.10 -16.41 -2.43
C SER A 122 -3.24 -16.30 -3.95
N VAL A 123 -2.22 -15.75 -4.61
CA VAL A 123 -2.21 -15.54 -6.06
C VAL A 123 -0.90 -16.03 -6.67
N THR A 124 -1.00 -16.66 -7.83
CA THR A 124 0.17 -16.97 -8.68
C THR A 124 0.38 -15.89 -9.74
N HIS A 125 -0.72 -15.26 -10.17
CA HIS A 125 -0.73 -14.12 -11.08
C HIS A 125 -1.94 -13.24 -10.76
N SER A 126 -1.74 -11.94 -10.59
CA SER A 126 -2.84 -10.99 -10.31
C SER A 126 -2.56 -9.62 -10.90
N LEU A 127 -3.60 -8.95 -11.38
CA LEU A 127 -3.53 -7.53 -11.78
C LEU A 127 -3.58 -6.67 -10.52
N LEU A 128 -2.57 -5.83 -10.33
CA LEU A 128 -2.48 -4.92 -9.20
C LEU A 128 -3.23 -3.62 -9.47
N ARG A 129 -3.95 -3.14 -8.46
CA ARG A 129 -4.66 -1.87 -8.43
C ARG A 129 -4.13 -0.99 -7.32
N SER A 130 -4.19 0.31 -7.53
CA SER A 130 -3.76 1.28 -6.52
C SER A 130 -4.54 1.07 -5.22
N GLY A 131 -3.82 0.91 -4.11
CA GLY A 131 -4.38 0.57 -2.79
C GLY A 131 -4.29 -0.91 -2.43
N ASP A 132 -3.88 -1.79 -3.33
CA ASP A 132 -3.76 -3.23 -3.03
C ASP A 132 -2.65 -3.52 -2.03
N GLU A 133 -2.94 -4.36 -1.03
CA GLU A 133 -1.93 -4.88 -0.11
C GLU A 133 -1.36 -6.20 -0.64
N ILE A 134 -0.07 -6.20 -0.96
CA ILE A 134 0.70 -7.37 -1.35
C ILE A 134 1.41 -7.90 -0.12
N GLN A 135 1.20 -9.17 0.21
CA GLN A 135 1.88 -9.85 1.30
C GLN A 135 2.86 -10.90 0.75
N ILE A 136 4.11 -10.79 1.19
CA ILE A 136 5.24 -11.66 0.81
C ILE A 136 5.94 -12.08 2.09
N GLY A 137 5.77 -13.36 2.46
CA GLY A 137 6.24 -13.87 3.75
C GLY A 137 5.64 -13.06 4.93
N LYS A 138 6.51 -12.48 5.75
CA LYS A 138 6.12 -11.58 6.86
C LYS A 138 5.93 -10.10 6.47
N PHE A 139 6.23 -9.74 5.21
CA PHE A 139 6.16 -8.36 4.75
C PHE A 139 4.79 -8.03 4.18
N HIS A 140 4.28 -6.85 4.54
CA HIS A 140 3.09 -6.26 3.93
C HIS A 140 3.52 -5.02 3.15
N LEU A 141 3.23 -5.04 1.86
CA LEU A 141 3.60 -4.01 0.92
C LEU A 141 2.33 -3.38 0.34
N LEU A 142 2.23 -2.06 0.37
CA LEU A 142 1.12 -1.33 -0.23
C LEU A 142 1.49 -0.90 -1.64
N PHE A 143 0.71 -1.32 -2.63
CA PHE A 143 0.89 -0.93 -4.01
C PHE A 143 0.13 0.35 -4.33
N VAL A 144 0.81 1.32 -4.92
CA VAL A 144 0.25 2.60 -5.33
C VAL A 144 0.64 2.83 -6.77
N THR A 145 -0.34 2.97 -7.65
CA THR A 145 -0.11 3.39 -9.03
C THR A 145 -0.89 4.64 -9.32
N GLY A 146 -0.43 5.41 -10.32
CA GLY A 146 -1.24 6.49 -10.83
C GLY A 146 -2.50 5.97 -11.51
N LYS A 147 -3.61 6.68 -11.34
CA LYS A 147 -4.83 6.36 -12.08
C LYS A 147 -4.48 6.45 -13.57
N THR A 148 -4.41 5.32 -14.24
CA THR A 148 -4.71 5.30 -15.67
C THR A 148 -6.15 5.81 -15.73
N GLN A 149 -6.36 7.04 -16.18
CA GLN A 149 -7.70 7.46 -16.58
C GLN A 149 -8.10 6.48 -17.70
N SER A 150 -8.80 5.41 -17.33
CA SER A 150 -9.66 4.72 -18.27
C SER A 150 -10.65 5.77 -18.70
N SER A 151 -10.40 6.34 -19.89
CA SER A 151 -11.33 7.19 -20.61
C SER A 151 -12.69 6.54 -20.52
N GLN A 152 -13.57 7.11 -19.67
CA GLN A 152 -14.99 6.85 -19.75
C GLN A 152 -15.41 7.37 -21.12
N GLN A 153 -15.71 6.45 -22.03
CA GLN A 153 -16.34 6.75 -23.31
C GLN A 153 -17.84 6.48 -23.19
#